data_AF-A0AAD7GY84-F1
#
_entry.id   AF-A0AAD7GY84-F1
#
_cell.length_a   1.000
_cell.length_b   1.000
_cell.length_c   1.000
_cell.angle_alpha   90.00
_cell.angle_beta   90.00
_cell.angle_gamma   90.00
#
_symmetry.space_group_name_H-M   'P 1'
#
loop_
_entity.id
_entity.type
_entity.pdbx_description
1 polymer ?
#
loop_
_entity_poly.entity_id
_entity_poly.type
_entity_poly.pdbx_seq_one_letter_code
_entity_poly.pdbx_strand_id
1 'polypeptide(L)'
;MSYPIHILSSPCVPYVIGYSLNYAQMLQLAPRLCTPEELNLVPDHPEVALNQHLVSGKIQQAFLPYKEADGLVYYLWIKGVLPSFSGKKPTFIIPPVDLKVYPDLAGLGHVKRRCIIWPIYLALPTWFYPRLTTFTQMQLEKQKKKQQQQELEATNNA
;
A
#
# COMPACT_ATOMS: atom_id res chain seq x y z
N MET A 1 6.17 24.60 0.20
CA MET A 1 7.44 23.87 0.02
C MET A 1 7.28 22.93 -1.17
N SER A 2 7.83 23.30 -2.33
CA SER A 2 7.83 22.45 -3.53
C SER A 2 9.00 21.48 -3.44
N TYR A 3 8.72 20.18 -3.50
CA TYR A 3 9.77 19.18 -3.65
C TYR A 3 10.28 19.23 -5.11
N PRO A 4 11.60 19.32 -5.35
CA PRO A 4 12.13 19.23 -6.70
C PRO A 4 11.86 17.83 -7.26
N ILE A 5 11.03 17.78 -8.30
CA ILE A 5 10.72 16.59 -9.10
C ILE A 5 11.95 16.31 -9.98
N HIS A 6 13.01 15.76 -9.40
CA HIS A 6 14.00 15.01 -10.16
C HIS A 6 13.61 13.54 -10.12
N ILE A 7 12.52 13.20 -10.83
CA ILE A 7 12.10 11.82 -11.01
C ILE A 7 12.95 11.23 -12.14
N LEU A 8 13.93 10.43 -11.74
CA LEU A 8 14.33 9.15 -12.35
C LEU A 8 13.94 9.00 -13.84
N SER A 9 14.95 8.94 -14.71
CA SER A 9 14.88 8.74 -16.16
C SER A 9 14.26 7.41 -16.63
N SER A 10 13.57 6.69 -15.74
CA SER A 10 12.84 5.46 -16.03
C SER A 10 11.48 5.54 -15.35
N PRO A 11 10.36 5.33 -16.08
CA PRO A 11 9.03 5.44 -15.51
C PRO A 11 8.83 4.37 -14.44
N CYS A 12 8.96 4.77 -13.17
CA CYS A 12 8.66 3.91 -12.05
C CYS A 12 7.13 3.78 -11.92
N VAL A 13 6.60 2.60 -12.19
CA VAL A 13 5.18 2.30 -11.99
C VAL A 13 4.94 2.05 -10.50
N PRO A 14 4.08 2.84 -9.83
CA PRO A 14 3.86 2.67 -8.41
C PRO A 14 2.80 1.60 -8.15
N TYR A 15 3.22 0.55 -7.46
CA TYR A 15 2.32 -0.51 -6.98
C TYR A 15 1.96 -0.26 -5.52
N VAL A 16 0.72 -0.51 -5.15
CA VAL A 16 0.28 -0.55 -3.75
C VAL A 16 0.01 -1.98 -3.31
N ILE A 17 0.37 -2.26 -2.07
CA ILE A 17 0.23 -3.58 -1.46
C ILE A 17 -0.68 -3.50 -0.23
N GLY A 18 -1.51 -4.50 -0.06
CA GLY A 18 -2.46 -4.53 1.04
C GLY A 18 -3.29 -5.80 1.13
N TYR A 19 -4.35 -5.70 1.91
CA TYR A 19 -5.36 -6.76 2.08
C TYR A 19 -6.64 -6.37 1.35
N SER A 20 -7.13 -7.27 0.51
CA SER A 20 -8.41 -7.11 -0.15
C SER A 20 -9.53 -7.49 0.81
N LEU A 21 -10.47 -6.58 0.96
CA LEU A 21 -11.67 -6.70 1.77
C LEU A 21 -12.90 -6.62 0.86
N ASN A 22 -13.87 -7.48 1.08
CA ASN A 22 -15.20 -7.29 0.51
C ASN A 22 -16.00 -6.26 1.34
N TYR A 23 -17.19 -5.89 0.85
CA TYR A 23 -18.02 -4.89 1.54
C TYR A 23 -18.45 -5.33 2.96
N ALA A 24 -18.80 -6.60 3.15
CA ALA A 24 -19.16 -7.11 4.49
C ALA A 24 -18.00 -7.00 5.48
N GLN A 25 -16.77 -7.29 5.03
CA GLN A 25 -15.54 -7.13 5.81
C GLN A 25 -15.29 -5.65 6.15
N MET A 26 -15.53 -4.74 5.20
CA MET A 26 -15.45 -3.30 5.46
C MET A 26 -16.45 -2.84 6.52
N LEU A 27 -17.70 -3.29 6.45
CA LEU A 27 -18.73 -2.97 7.45
C LEU A 27 -18.40 -3.50 8.84
N GLN A 28 -17.69 -4.62 8.94
CA GLN A 28 -17.20 -5.11 10.23
C GLN A 28 -15.97 -4.35 10.74
N LEU A 29 -15.12 -3.85 9.83
CA LEU A 29 -13.89 -3.13 10.18
C LEU A 29 -14.17 -1.69 10.59
N ALA A 30 -15.06 -1.00 9.88
CA ALA A 30 -15.37 0.41 10.08
C ALA A 30 -15.74 0.77 11.54
N PRO A 31 -16.70 0.10 12.21
CA PRO A 31 -17.06 0.41 13.61
C PRO A 31 -15.99 0.06 14.65
N ARG A 32 -14.93 -0.65 14.26
CA ARG A 32 -13.80 -0.96 15.15
C ARG A 32 -12.70 0.08 15.09
N LEU A 33 -12.65 0.87 14.02
CA LEU A 33 -11.63 1.89 13.82
C LEU A 33 -12.23 3.29 13.97
N CYS A 34 -13.41 3.52 13.40
CA CYS A 34 -14.07 4.82 13.39
C CYS A 34 -14.98 5.02 14.61
N THR A 35 -15.16 6.26 15.02
CA THR A 35 -16.21 6.62 15.99
C THR A 35 -17.59 6.56 15.33
N PRO A 36 -18.68 6.41 16.11
CA PRO A 36 -20.04 6.49 15.57
C PRO A 36 -20.31 7.79 14.81
N GLU A 37 -19.77 8.91 15.27
CA GLU A 37 -19.89 10.21 14.61
C GLU A 37 -19.22 10.21 13.23
N GLU A 38 -18.01 9.66 13.11
CA GLU A 38 -17.30 9.53 11.84
C GLU A 38 -18.09 8.68 10.83
N LEU A 39 -18.72 7.60 11.29
CA LEU A 39 -19.54 6.72 10.45
C LEU A 39 -20.85 7.39 10.02
N ASN A 40 -21.49 8.15 10.91
CA ASN A 40 -22.77 8.81 10.64
C ASN A 40 -22.64 9.95 9.61
N LEU A 41 -21.44 10.48 9.38
CA LEU A 41 -21.21 11.48 8.32
C LEU A 41 -21.33 10.88 6.91
N VAL A 42 -21.03 9.59 6.76
CA VAL A 42 -20.96 8.88 5.47
C VAL A 42 -21.49 7.44 5.61
N PRO A 43 -22.76 7.25 5.98
CA PRO A 43 -23.31 5.96 6.42
C PRO A 43 -23.20 4.85 5.37
N ASP A 44 -23.30 5.19 4.09
CA ASP A 44 -23.24 4.24 2.98
C ASP A 44 -21.81 4.02 2.43
N HIS A 45 -20.84 4.78 2.92
CA HIS A 45 -19.46 4.83 2.41
C HIS A 45 -18.42 4.60 3.53
N PRO A 46 -18.36 3.38 4.10
CA PRO A 46 -17.45 3.05 5.20
C PRO A 46 -15.97 3.29 4.84
N GLU A 47 -15.59 3.17 3.57
CA GLU A 47 -14.25 3.50 3.09
C GLU A 47 -13.89 4.98 3.25
N VAL A 48 -14.87 5.87 3.17
CA VAL A 48 -14.64 7.31 3.34
C VAL A 48 -14.40 7.62 4.81
N ALA A 49 -15.22 7.10 5.71
CA ALA A 49 -15.03 7.23 7.16
C ALA A 49 -13.67 6.66 7.58
N LEU A 50 -13.33 5.46 7.11
CA LEU A 50 -12.04 4.84 7.40
C LEU A 50 -10.86 5.66 6.89
N ASN A 51 -10.93 6.19 5.67
CA ASN A 51 -9.87 7.07 5.15
C ASN A 51 -9.76 8.37 5.95
N GLN A 52 -10.88 8.98 6.33
CA GLN A 52 -10.89 10.18 7.18
C GLN A 52 -10.25 9.90 8.54
N HIS A 53 -10.64 8.80 9.19
CA HIS A 53 -10.05 8.35 10.45
C HIS A 53 -8.53 8.18 10.34
N LEU A 54 -8.05 7.50 9.28
CA LEU A 54 -6.62 7.31 9.04
C LEU A 54 -5.88 8.64 8.81
N VAL A 55 -6.49 9.57 8.07
CA VAL A 55 -5.92 10.90 7.82
C VAL A 55 -5.83 11.71 9.13
N SER A 56 -6.92 11.75 9.91
CA SER A 56 -6.97 12.42 11.22
C SER A 56 -5.94 11.85 12.20
N GLY A 57 -5.79 10.52 12.22
CA GLY A 57 -4.78 9.82 13.01
C GLY A 57 -3.36 9.91 12.45
N LYS A 58 -3.14 10.59 11.31
CA LYS A 58 -1.85 10.65 10.59
C LYS A 58 -1.26 9.26 10.29
N ILE A 59 -2.13 8.27 10.10
CA ILE A 59 -1.74 6.89 9.81
C ILE A 59 -1.44 6.77 8.31
N GLN A 60 -0.26 6.27 7.99
CA GLN A 60 0.20 6.10 6.60
C GLN A 60 -0.40 4.85 5.94
N GLN A 61 -1.73 4.80 5.87
CA GLN A 61 -2.52 3.74 5.24
C GLN A 61 -3.67 4.39 4.47
N ALA A 62 -4.36 3.63 3.64
CA ALA A 62 -5.55 4.07 2.94
C ALA A 62 -6.44 2.87 2.56
N PHE A 63 -7.71 3.14 2.30
CA PHE A 63 -8.65 2.19 1.69
C PHE A 63 -8.94 2.65 0.26
N LEU A 64 -8.72 1.74 -0.68
CA LEU A 64 -8.86 2.00 -2.11
C LEU A 64 -9.91 1.07 -2.72
N PRO A 65 -11.06 1.57 -3.20
CA PRO A 65 -12.00 0.75 -3.95
C PRO A 65 -11.40 0.34 -5.29
N TYR A 66 -11.60 -0.91 -5.68
CA TYR A 66 -11.19 -1.45 -6.97
C TYR A 66 -12.13 -2.59 -7.40
N LYS A 67 -12.19 -2.87 -8.71
CA LYS A 67 -12.96 -4.00 -9.25
C LYS A 67 -12.05 -5.20 -9.50
N GLU A 68 -12.48 -6.38 -9.10
CA GLU A 68 -11.83 -7.64 -9.51
C GLU A 68 -12.40 -8.18 -10.82
N ALA A 69 -11.79 -9.25 -11.33
CA ALA A 69 -12.19 -9.89 -12.58
C ALA A 69 -13.61 -10.49 -12.54
N ASP A 70 -14.14 -10.74 -11.33
CA ASP A 70 -15.53 -11.16 -11.11
C ASP A 70 -16.53 -10.00 -11.26
N GLY A 71 -16.06 -8.77 -11.50
CA GLY A 71 -16.88 -7.57 -11.64
C GLY A 71 -17.32 -6.95 -10.31
N LEU A 72 -17.01 -7.57 -9.17
CA LEU A 72 -17.38 -7.09 -7.85
C LEU A 72 -16.41 -6.00 -7.37
N VAL A 73 -16.93 -5.11 -6.53
CA VAL A 73 -16.14 -4.07 -5.87
C VAL A 73 -15.54 -4.63 -4.59
N TYR A 74 -14.22 -4.48 -4.48
CA TYR A 74 -13.44 -4.78 -3.30
C TYR A 74 -12.72 -3.52 -2.83
N TYR A 75 -12.24 -3.56 -1.60
CA TYR A 75 -11.55 -2.47 -0.96
C TYR A 75 -10.16 -2.95 -0.55
N LEU A 76 -9.14 -2.34 -1.13
CA LEU A 76 -7.77 -2.63 -0.76
C LEU A 76 -7.39 -1.80 0.46
N TRP A 77 -7.17 -2.46 1.59
CA TRP A 77 -6.54 -1.86 2.76
C TRP A 77 -5.03 -1.79 2.55
N ILE A 78 -4.55 -0.62 2.14
CA ILE A 78 -3.18 -0.39 1.72
C ILE A 78 -2.26 -0.28 2.94
N LYS A 79 -1.22 -1.11 2.93
CA LYS A 79 -0.17 -1.16 3.96
C LYS A 79 1.16 -0.61 3.48
N GLY A 80 1.37 -0.50 2.17
CA GLY A 80 2.62 -0.02 1.60
C GLY A 80 2.55 0.27 0.12
N VAL A 81 3.64 0.86 -0.39
CA VAL A 81 3.84 1.19 -1.81
C VAL A 81 5.19 0.61 -2.22
N LEU A 82 5.25 0.08 -3.43
CA LEU A 82 6.45 -0.49 -4.02
C LEU A 82 6.71 0.13 -5.40
N PRO A 83 7.97 0.52 -5.69
CA PRO A 83 8.35 0.92 -7.03
C PRO A 83 8.51 -0.31 -7.94
N SER A 84 8.10 -0.18 -9.21
CA SER A 84 8.52 -1.09 -10.28
C SER A 84 9.16 -0.33 -11.43
N PHE A 85 10.44 -0.61 -11.66
CA PHE A 85 11.22 -0.04 -12.76
C PHE A 85 11.08 -0.81 -14.08
N SER A 86 10.56 -2.04 -14.03
CA SER A 86 10.33 -2.87 -15.22
C SER A 86 8.89 -2.82 -15.71
N GLY A 87 8.01 -2.09 -15.01
CA GLY A 87 6.57 -2.15 -15.18
C GLY A 87 5.92 -3.46 -14.68
N LYS A 88 6.70 -4.54 -14.50
CA LYS A 88 6.19 -5.82 -13.98
C LYS A 88 5.80 -5.71 -12.51
N LYS A 89 4.78 -6.47 -12.12
CA LYS A 89 4.32 -6.54 -10.73
C LYS A 89 5.47 -6.98 -9.80
N PRO A 90 5.81 -6.19 -8.77
CA PRO A 90 6.87 -6.56 -7.84
C PRO A 90 6.44 -7.80 -7.04
N THR A 91 7.39 -8.71 -6.82
CA THR A 91 7.18 -9.83 -5.91
C THR A 91 7.45 -9.35 -4.50
N PHE A 92 6.45 -9.41 -3.64
CA PHE A 92 6.58 -8.98 -2.25
C PHE A 92 5.73 -9.85 -1.34
N ILE A 93 6.30 -10.22 -0.20
CA ILE A 93 5.57 -10.91 0.86
C ILE A 93 4.96 -9.82 1.73
N ILE A 94 3.67 -9.55 1.52
CA ILE A 94 2.91 -8.81 2.51
C ILE A 94 2.91 -9.69 3.75
N PRO A 95 3.36 -9.19 4.92
CA PRO A 95 3.25 -9.94 6.16
C PRO A 95 1.81 -10.44 6.35
N PRO A 96 1.56 -11.47 7.17
CA PRO A 96 0.22 -11.65 7.71
C PRO A 96 -0.25 -10.34 8.32
N VAL A 97 -1.57 -10.11 8.31
CA VAL A 97 -2.12 -9.03 9.12
C VAL A 97 -1.60 -9.24 10.54
N ASP A 98 -0.95 -8.22 11.11
CA ASP A 98 -0.54 -8.32 12.50
C ASP A 98 -1.79 -8.23 13.37
N LEU A 99 -2.35 -9.41 13.65
CA LEU A 99 -3.51 -9.58 14.50
C LEU A 99 -3.22 -9.12 15.93
N LYS A 100 -1.97 -8.88 16.36
CA LYS A 100 -1.71 -8.32 17.70
C LYS A 100 -2.03 -6.83 17.79
N VAL A 101 -1.89 -6.10 16.68
CA VAL A 101 -2.28 -4.67 16.60
C VAL A 101 -3.79 -4.54 16.43
N TYR A 102 -4.44 -5.59 15.93
CA TYR A 102 -5.89 -5.65 15.75
C TYR A 102 -6.43 -7.04 16.14
N PRO A 103 -6.46 -7.36 17.45
CA PRO A 103 -6.85 -8.69 17.95
C PRO A 103 -8.23 -9.14 17.46
N ASP A 104 -9.10 -8.17 17.18
CA ASP A 104 -10.48 -8.42 16.75
C ASP A 104 -10.62 -8.68 15.24
N LEU A 105 -9.54 -8.66 14.45
CA LEU A 105 -9.60 -9.07 13.04
C LEU A 105 -9.68 -10.58 12.86
N ALA A 106 -9.59 -11.38 13.93
CA ALA A 106 -9.91 -12.80 13.90
C ALA A 106 -11.33 -13.06 13.33
N GLY A 107 -12.26 -12.10 13.49
CA GLY A 107 -13.62 -12.16 12.96
C GLY A 107 -13.79 -11.76 11.48
N LEU A 108 -12.78 -11.14 10.85
CA LEU A 108 -12.85 -10.74 9.43
C LEU A 108 -12.78 -11.93 8.45
N GLY A 109 -12.43 -13.11 8.94
CA GLY A 109 -12.22 -14.29 8.13
C GLY A 109 -10.98 -14.18 7.24
N HIS A 110 -10.99 -14.88 6.11
CA HIS A 110 -9.84 -14.91 5.20
C HIS A 110 -9.74 -13.62 4.37
N VAL A 111 -8.60 -12.93 4.48
CA VAL A 111 -8.28 -11.75 3.65
C VAL A 111 -7.22 -12.09 2.61
N LYS A 112 -7.47 -11.71 1.36
CA LYS A 112 -6.53 -11.97 0.26
C LYS A 112 -5.46 -10.88 0.22
N ARG A 113 -4.20 -11.26 0.10
CA ARG A 113 -3.10 -10.32 -0.18
C ARG A 113 -3.18 -9.85 -1.63
N ARG A 114 -3.11 -8.55 -1.85
CA ARG A 114 -3.16 -7.96 -3.19
C ARG A 114 -2.05 -6.93 -3.39
N CYS A 115 -1.63 -6.84 -4.64
CA CYS A 115 -0.69 -5.87 -5.13
C CYS A 115 -1.21 -5.40 -6.48
N ILE A 116 -1.57 -4.12 -6.58
CA ILE A 116 -2.18 -3.50 -7.76
C ILE A 116 -1.46 -2.19 -8.08
N ILE A 117 -1.61 -1.71 -9.30
CA ILE A 117 -1.13 -0.38 -9.68
C ILE A 117 -2.06 0.66 -9.04
N TRP A 118 -1.51 1.75 -8.52
CA TRP A 118 -2.35 2.85 -8.04
C TRP A 118 -3.15 3.44 -9.22
N PRO A 119 -4.49 3.57 -9.12
CA PRO A 119 -5.28 4.11 -10.21
C PRO A 119 -4.92 5.57 -10.52
N ILE A 120 -4.56 5.86 -11.77
CA ILE A 120 -4.07 7.19 -12.19
C ILE A 120 -5.09 8.32 -12.01
N TYR A 121 -6.37 7.98 -11.93
CA TYR A 121 -7.47 8.93 -11.76
C TYR A 121 -7.77 9.27 -10.30
N LEU A 122 -7.09 8.64 -9.34
CA LEU A 122 -7.28 8.92 -7.92
C LEU A 122 -6.12 9.74 -7.36
N ALA A 123 -6.49 10.77 -6.59
CA ALA A 123 -5.53 11.60 -5.87
C ALA A 123 -4.68 10.75 -4.92
N LEU A 124 -3.38 10.98 -4.94
CA LEU A 124 -2.44 10.26 -4.08
C LEU A 124 -2.51 10.79 -2.64
N PRO A 125 -2.51 9.91 -1.62
CA PRO A 125 -2.33 10.33 -0.25
C PRO A 125 -1.00 11.07 -0.06
N THR A 126 -0.96 12.04 0.84
CA THR A 126 0.25 12.86 1.10
C THR A 126 1.47 12.03 1.50
N TRP A 127 1.25 10.88 2.16
CA TRP A 127 2.30 9.95 2.55
C TRP A 127 2.84 9.07 1.41
N PHE A 128 2.17 9.03 0.25
CA PHE A 128 2.46 8.10 -0.84
C PHE A 128 3.86 8.28 -1.43
N TYR A 129 4.17 9.48 -1.92
CA TYR A 129 5.46 9.78 -2.55
C TYR A 129 6.64 9.65 -1.57
N PRO A 130 6.59 10.20 -0.34
CA PRO A 130 7.65 10.00 0.64
C PRO A 130 7.99 8.51 0.83
N ARG A 131 6.97 7.65 0.90
CA ARG A 131 7.14 6.21 1.08
C ARG A 131 7.70 5.52 -0.15
N LEU A 132 7.19 5.87 -1.34
CA LEU A 132 7.70 5.36 -2.62
C LEU A 132 9.18 5.75 -2.82
N THR A 133 9.55 7.00 -2.53
CA THR A 133 10.92 7.50 -2.61
C THR A 133 11.84 6.76 -1.65
N THR A 134 11.42 6.57 -0.40
CA THR A 134 12.20 5.82 0.60
C THR A 134 12.48 4.39 0.11
N PHE A 135 11.44 3.67 -0.32
CA PHE A 135 11.62 2.32 -0.86
C PHE A 135 12.48 2.29 -2.12
N THR A 136 12.36 3.30 -2.99
CA THR A 136 13.18 3.42 -4.20
C THR A 136 14.66 3.58 -3.85
N GLN A 137 14.98 4.47 -2.92
CA GLN A 137 16.34 4.68 -2.43
C GLN A 137 16.92 3.39 -1.83
N MET A 138 16.16 2.72 -0.96
CA MET A 138 16.58 1.43 -0.38
C MET A 138 16.87 0.37 -1.45
N GLN A 139 16.06 0.27 -2.50
CA GLN A 139 16.29 -0.69 -3.60
C GLN A 139 17.54 -0.33 -4.40
N LEU A 140 17.74 0.95 -4.73
CA LEU A 140 18.92 1.41 -5.46
C LEU A 140 20.21 1.15 -4.66
N GLU A 141 20.21 1.45 -3.36
CA GLU A 141 21.34 1.16 -2.47
C GLU A 141 21.64 -0.34 -2.40
N LYS A 142 20.60 -1.17 -2.30
CA LYS A 142 20.76 -2.63 -2.30
C LYS A 142 21.33 -3.15 -3.62
N GLN A 143 20.92 -2.58 -4.75
CA GLN A 143 21.48 -2.92 -6.06
C GLN A 143 22.95 -2.52 -6.17
N LYS A 144 23.31 -1.30 -5.76
CA LYS A 144 24.71 -0.85 -5.73
C LYS A 144 25.60 -1.76 -4.88
N LYS A 145 25.15 -2.13 -3.68
CA LYS A 145 25.89 -3.06 -2.80
C LYS A 145 26.10 -4.43 -3.46
N LYS A 146 25.08 -4.96 -4.14
CA LYS A 146 25.20 -6.24 -4.87
C LYS A 146 26.19 -6.16 -6.03
N GLN A 147 26.17 -5.07 -6.80
CA GLN A 147 27.12 -4.86 -7.90
C GLN A 147 28.56 -4.79 -7.39
N GLN A 148 28.80 -4.00 -6.33
CA GLN A 148 30.13 -3.91 -5.70
C GLN A 148 30.62 -5.25 -5.18
N GLN A 149 29.75 -6.05 -4.57
CA GLN A 149 30.10 -7.37 -4.09
C GLN A 149 30.45 -8.34 -5.23
N GLN A 150 29.68 -8.30 -6.33
CA GLN A 150 29.97 -9.11 -7.52
C GLN A 150 31.29 -8.71 -8.20
N GLU A 151 31.61 -7.42 -8.26
CA GLU A 151 32.88 -6.92 -8.79
C GLU A 151 34.07 -7.35 -7.93
N LEU A 152 33.93 -7.31 -6.60
CA LEU A 152 34.95 -7.80 -5.66
C LEU A 152 35.17 -9.32 -5.77
N GLU A 153 34.09 -10.10 -5.87
CA GLU A 153 34.15 -11.55 -6.07
C GLU A 153 34.73 -11.92 -7.43
N ALA A 154 34.45 -11.15 -8.49
CA ALA A 154 35.05 -11.36 -9.81
C ALA A 154 36.56 -11.02 -9.83
N THR A 155 36.97 -9.99 -9.08
CA THR A 155 38.39 -9.59 -8.99
C THR A 155 39.21 -10.57 -8.14
N ASN A 156 38.62 -11.20 -7.13
CA ASN A 156 39.32 -12.19 -6.28
C ASN A 156 39.43 -13.59 -6.90
N ASN A 157 38.64 -13.89 -7.94
CA ASN A 157 38.64 -15.17 -8.65
C ASN A 157 39.37 -15.12 -10.00
N ALA A 158 39.94 -13.97 -10.37
CA ALA A 158 40.77 -13.75 -11.55
C ALA A 158 42.25 -13.75 -11.17
#